data_AF-A0A1F8SND5-F1
#
_entry.id   AF-A0A1F8SND5-F1
#
_cell.length_a   1.000
_cell.length_b   1.000
_cell.length_c   1.000
_cell.angle_alpha   90.00
_cell.angle_beta   90.00
_cell.angle_gamma   90.00
#
_symmetry.space_group_name_H-M   'P 1'
#
loop_
_entity.id
_entity.type
_entity.pdbx_description
1 polymer ?
#
loop_
_entity_poly.entity_id
_entity_poly.type
_entity_poly.pdbx_seq_one_letter_code
_entity_poly.pdbx_strand_id
1 'polypeptide(L)'
;MDWHDGYDHYAMSEDLDIASWDWYVGMGNHDYQTSGAAHDLVRGYKRRNFWLMETQPGNVNWKPLNNVLNKGETRTMAWHAVGHGADAVLYWQWRSPLNGQEQYHGTLLDTSGQPRLFYSEAQQLAKDFSSTSDLIAGTKVVADVALLNCFDSRWSIHWQPHHKDFDYIRHFLDYYRPLAAQNICLDVISADEPLDGYKLVIAPTLLVLNDRRVAHLKAFVKKGGQLVLTLRSGMKDEYNALLPTRQPGALAELSGIEVEEYYALMTPVPVISDDWKGTSRIWAERLRIHDVEGTQVLAKYGECNGWLDGRPAITRHNYGKGTVTFIGAYLDEISQKSLLQRITREASIQPVMQTPAGVEACRRIDAAGGEIVILINFNRTEQHIYLPWPAYEHLKNEAFGNELTLAPYDVVVLTHLS
;
A
#
# COMPACT_ATOMS: atom_id res chain seq x y z
N MET A 1 5.26 -12.25 -10.69
CA MET A 1 5.36 -11.77 -9.30
C MET A 1 5.40 -10.25 -9.31
N ASP A 2 5.07 -9.61 -8.18
CA ASP A 2 4.27 -8.36 -8.03
C ASP A 2 2.79 -8.72 -7.74
N TRP A 3 1.81 -7.96 -8.23
CA TRP A 3 0.39 -8.23 -8.06
C TRP A 3 -0.12 -9.40 -8.92
N HIS A 4 0.59 -10.52 -9.00
CA HIS A 4 0.13 -11.69 -9.75
C HIS A 4 -1.16 -12.29 -9.15
N ASP A 5 -2.07 -12.76 -9.99
CA ASP A 5 -3.37 -13.31 -9.60
C ASP A 5 -3.76 -14.58 -10.35
N GLY A 6 -2.78 -15.34 -10.84
CA GLY A 6 -3.05 -16.68 -11.39
C GLY A 6 -3.51 -17.69 -10.33
N TYR A 7 -3.31 -17.37 -9.05
CA TYR A 7 -3.71 -18.15 -7.88
C TYR A 7 -3.78 -17.25 -6.64
N ASP A 8 -4.42 -17.73 -5.57
CA ASP A 8 -4.47 -17.02 -4.29
C ASP A 8 -3.15 -17.21 -3.55
N HIS A 9 -2.39 -16.13 -3.41
CA HIS A 9 -1.10 -16.14 -2.71
C HIS A 9 -1.21 -16.37 -1.20
N TYR A 10 -2.34 -16.03 -0.57
CA TYR A 10 -2.56 -16.34 0.85
C TYR A 10 -2.69 -17.85 1.05
N ALA A 11 -3.54 -18.50 0.23
CA ALA A 11 -3.69 -19.95 0.26
C ALA A 11 -2.37 -20.67 -0.08
N MET A 12 -1.65 -20.22 -1.11
CA MET A 12 -0.37 -20.82 -1.50
C MET A 12 0.74 -20.65 -0.45
N SER A 13 0.64 -19.62 0.39
CA SER A 13 1.65 -19.32 1.41
C SER A 13 1.34 -19.91 2.79
N GLU A 14 0.16 -20.51 2.99
CA GLU A 14 -0.32 -20.98 4.31
C GLU A 14 0.68 -21.92 4.99
N ASP A 15 1.18 -22.91 4.25
CA ASP A 15 2.10 -23.94 4.75
C ASP A 15 3.59 -23.58 4.63
N LEU A 16 3.93 -22.39 4.10
CA LEU A 16 5.34 -21.98 3.92
C LEU A 16 5.96 -21.42 5.22
N ASP A 17 7.25 -21.65 5.45
CA ASP A 17 7.95 -21.10 6.63
C ASP A 17 8.26 -19.61 6.56
N ILE A 18 8.31 -19.01 5.37
CA ILE A 18 8.50 -17.56 5.14
C ILE A 18 7.85 -17.24 3.78
N ALA A 19 7.27 -16.04 3.63
CA ALA A 19 6.90 -15.55 2.29
C ALA A 19 8.13 -14.99 1.58
N SER A 20 8.22 -15.18 0.27
CA SER A 20 9.23 -14.52 -0.54
C SER A 20 8.68 -14.11 -1.88
N TRP A 21 9.36 -13.18 -2.54
CA TRP A 21 8.98 -12.76 -3.89
C TRP A 21 10.15 -12.17 -4.66
N ASP A 22 9.91 -12.01 -5.96
CA ASP A 22 10.86 -11.47 -6.92
C ASP A 22 10.38 -10.09 -7.39
N TRP A 23 11.22 -9.07 -7.21
CA TRP A 23 10.89 -7.68 -7.50
C TRP A 23 11.81 -7.05 -8.54
N TYR A 24 11.20 -6.65 -9.65
CA TYR A 24 11.86 -6.01 -10.77
C TYR A 24 11.15 -4.70 -11.12
N VAL A 25 11.88 -3.58 -11.15
CA VAL A 25 11.39 -2.30 -11.73
C VAL A 25 11.05 -2.51 -13.19
N GLY A 26 11.88 -3.27 -13.90
CA GLY A 26 11.65 -3.64 -15.29
C GLY A 26 11.98 -2.50 -16.26
N MET A 27 11.14 -1.46 -16.28
CA MET A 27 11.29 -0.30 -17.17
C MET A 27 11.02 0.99 -16.40
N GLY A 28 11.90 1.98 -16.58
CA GLY A 28 11.83 3.24 -15.87
C GLY A 28 12.68 3.24 -14.60
N ASN A 29 12.20 3.93 -13.57
CA ASN A 29 12.87 4.12 -12.29
C ASN A 29 11.96 3.60 -11.17
N HIS A 30 12.52 3.41 -9.99
CA HIS A 30 11.83 2.94 -8.80
C HIS A 30 10.68 3.87 -8.41
N ASP A 31 9.45 3.35 -8.46
CA ASP A 31 8.26 3.95 -7.87
C ASP A 31 8.02 3.31 -6.48
N TYR A 32 8.52 3.98 -5.44
CA TYR A 32 8.44 3.49 -4.06
C TYR A 32 6.99 3.34 -3.57
N GLN A 33 6.08 4.22 -4.00
CA GLN A 33 4.68 4.18 -3.56
C GLN A 33 3.94 2.95 -4.09
N THR A 34 4.30 2.46 -5.29
CA THR A 34 3.72 1.23 -5.85
C THR A 34 4.40 -0.02 -5.32
N SER A 35 5.73 -0.02 -5.30
CA SER A 35 6.49 -1.18 -4.84
C SER A 35 6.35 -1.42 -3.34
N GLY A 36 6.14 -0.38 -2.53
CA GLY A 36 5.85 -0.49 -1.10
C GLY A 36 4.58 -1.31 -0.87
N ALA A 37 3.55 -1.09 -1.70
CA ALA A 37 2.30 -1.85 -1.63
C ALA A 37 2.51 -3.35 -1.94
N ALA A 38 3.43 -3.66 -2.86
CA ALA A 38 3.80 -5.04 -3.17
C ALA A 38 4.61 -5.68 -2.04
N HIS A 39 5.55 -4.96 -1.42
CA HIS A 39 6.26 -5.43 -0.23
C HIS A 39 5.29 -5.69 0.94
N ASP A 40 4.36 -4.76 1.17
CA ASP A 40 3.33 -4.89 2.22
C ASP A 40 2.39 -6.06 1.95
N LEU A 41 2.03 -6.31 0.69
CA LEU A 41 1.25 -7.48 0.29
C LEU A 41 1.99 -8.79 0.62
N VAL A 42 3.28 -8.86 0.29
CA VAL A 42 4.09 -10.06 0.54
C VAL A 42 4.31 -10.29 2.04
N ARG A 43 4.59 -9.23 2.80
CA ARG A 43 4.60 -9.28 4.28
C ARG A 43 3.25 -9.77 4.80
N GLY A 44 2.17 -9.29 4.19
CA GLY A 44 0.78 -9.63 4.48
C GLY A 44 0.41 -11.10 4.37
N TYR A 45 1.00 -11.82 3.40
CA TYR A 45 0.69 -13.24 3.18
C TYR A 45 0.85 -14.09 4.44
N LYS A 46 1.81 -13.72 5.30
CA LYS A 46 2.09 -14.44 6.55
C LYS A 46 2.09 -13.55 7.79
N ARG A 47 1.79 -12.25 7.62
CA ARG A 47 1.85 -11.21 8.66
C ARG A 47 3.16 -11.22 9.44
N ARG A 48 4.26 -11.42 8.72
CA ARG A 48 5.63 -11.48 9.24
C ARG A 48 6.60 -10.99 8.18
N ASN A 49 7.83 -10.71 8.60
CA ASN A 49 8.91 -10.38 7.69
C ASN A 49 9.07 -11.43 6.58
N PHE A 50 9.58 -10.98 5.44
CA PHE A 50 9.67 -11.77 4.22
C PHE A 50 11.10 -11.75 3.66
N TRP A 51 11.35 -12.57 2.64
CA TRP A 51 12.60 -12.51 1.88
C TRP A 51 12.36 -11.93 0.49
N LEU A 52 13.14 -10.93 0.12
CA LEU A 52 13.23 -10.50 -1.27
C LEU A 52 14.18 -11.46 -1.99
N MET A 53 13.61 -12.46 -2.65
CA MET A 53 14.33 -13.61 -3.21
C MET A 53 15.09 -13.26 -4.49
N GLU A 54 14.50 -12.39 -5.31
CA GLU A 54 15.18 -11.83 -6.46
C GLU A 54 14.91 -10.34 -6.57
N THR A 55 15.96 -9.59 -6.90
CA THR A 55 15.83 -8.22 -7.38
C THR A 55 16.88 -7.93 -8.45
N GLN A 56 16.63 -6.91 -9.28
CA GLN A 56 17.51 -6.60 -10.43
C GLN A 56 18.84 -5.98 -10.01
N PRO A 57 19.98 -6.56 -10.41
CA PRO A 57 21.27 -5.89 -10.37
C PRO A 57 21.44 -5.08 -11.66
N GLY A 58 20.98 -3.83 -11.64
CA GLY A 58 21.06 -2.90 -12.78
C GLY A 58 19.83 -2.95 -13.69
N ASN A 59 19.77 -3.90 -14.62
CA ASN A 59 18.70 -4.00 -15.63
C ASN A 59 18.11 -5.41 -15.72
N VAL A 60 16.93 -5.53 -16.31
CA VAL A 60 16.32 -6.80 -16.74
C VAL A 60 16.67 -7.11 -18.22
N ASN A 61 16.10 -8.16 -18.81
CA ASN A 61 16.29 -8.51 -20.24
C ASN A 61 14.99 -8.74 -21.02
N TRP A 62 13.83 -8.71 -20.36
CA TRP A 62 12.55 -9.17 -20.91
C TRP A 62 11.52 -8.05 -21.11
N LYS A 63 11.87 -6.79 -20.82
CA LYS A 63 11.02 -5.63 -21.12
C LYS A 63 11.31 -5.06 -22.52
N PRO A 64 10.38 -4.27 -23.11
CA PRO A 64 10.63 -3.60 -24.40
C PRO A 64 11.83 -2.64 -24.36
N LEU A 65 12.06 -1.99 -23.22
CA LEU A 65 13.25 -1.20 -22.93
C LEU A 65 13.81 -1.62 -21.57
N ASN A 66 14.99 -2.23 -21.58
CA ASN A 66 15.67 -2.71 -20.39
C ASN A 66 16.71 -1.67 -19.93
N ASN A 67 16.25 -0.53 -19.40
CA ASN A 67 17.19 0.50 -18.93
C ASN A 67 17.91 0.05 -17.66
N VAL A 68 19.13 0.55 -17.49
CA VAL A 68 19.86 0.44 -16.22
C VAL A 68 19.31 1.50 -15.27
N LEU A 69 19.19 1.15 -13.99
CA LEU A 69 18.83 2.10 -12.93
C LEU A 69 19.94 3.14 -12.71
N ASN A 70 19.61 4.26 -12.07
CA ASN A 70 20.61 5.26 -11.75
C ASN A 70 21.54 4.77 -10.64
N LYS A 71 22.73 5.37 -10.56
CA LYS A 71 23.67 5.11 -9.46
C LYS A 71 23.00 5.45 -8.12
N GLY A 72 23.00 4.49 -7.19
CA GLY A 72 22.39 4.58 -5.86
C GLY A 72 20.97 4.03 -5.78
N GLU A 73 20.27 3.90 -6.90
CA GLU A 73 18.86 3.49 -6.91
C GLU A 73 18.67 2.02 -6.52
N THR A 74 19.62 1.14 -6.86
CA THR A 74 19.56 -0.26 -6.42
C THR A 74 19.78 -0.38 -4.91
N ARG A 75 20.59 0.51 -4.33
CA ARG A 75 20.76 0.63 -2.88
C ARG A 75 19.47 1.11 -2.19
N THR A 76 18.79 2.14 -2.73
CA THR A 76 17.51 2.58 -2.19
C THR A 76 16.43 1.50 -2.31
N MET A 77 16.41 0.74 -3.40
CA MET A 77 15.52 -0.41 -3.56
C MET A 77 15.73 -1.46 -2.45
N ALA A 78 16.97 -1.86 -2.19
CA ALA A 78 17.27 -2.85 -1.16
C ALA A 78 16.81 -2.37 0.23
N TRP A 79 17.12 -1.12 0.57
CA TRP A 79 16.70 -0.52 1.84
C TRP A 79 15.18 -0.28 1.94
N HIS A 80 14.50 -0.04 0.83
CA HIS A 80 13.04 0.04 0.77
C HIS A 80 12.40 -1.32 1.10
N ALA A 81 12.92 -2.40 0.53
CA ALA A 81 12.48 -3.75 0.89
C ALA A 81 12.69 -4.01 2.39
N VAL A 82 13.85 -3.65 2.95
CA VAL A 82 14.13 -3.76 4.39
C VAL A 82 13.17 -2.90 5.21
N GLY A 83 12.90 -1.66 4.81
CA GLY A 83 11.94 -0.77 5.47
C GLY A 83 10.54 -1.38 5.58
N HIS A 84 10.14 -2.15 4.57
CA HIS A 84 8.87 -2.86 4.51
C HIS A 84 8.94 -4.30 5.09
N GLY A 85 10.01 -4.70 5.76
CA GLY A 85 10.08 -5.99 6.46
C GLY A 85 10.80 -7.11 5.71
N ALA A 86 11.62 -6.81 4.70
CA ALA A 86 12.56 -7.79 4.19
C ALA A 86 13.65 -8.07 5.22
N ASP A 87 13.89 -9.35 5.50
CA ASP A 87 15.02 -9.81 6.32
C ASP A 87 16.16 -10.40 5.47
N ALA A 88 15.94 -10.52 4.16
CA ALA A 88 16.96 -10.88 3.18
C ALA A 88 16.70 -10.15 1.86
N VAL A 89 17.77 -9.72 1.20
CA VAL A 89 17.76 -9.11 -0.14
C VAL A 89 18.74 -9.87 -1.03
N LEU A 90 18.20 -10.59 -2.02
CA LEU A 90 18.95 -11.43 -2.93
C LEU A 90 18.83 -10.92 -4.37
N TYR A 91 19.83 -11.21 -5.19
CA TYR A 91 19.92 -10.71 -6.56
C TYR A 91 19.92 -11.86 -7.57
N TRP A 92 19.07 -11.73 -8.59
CA TRP A 92 19.18 -12.51 -9.81
C TRP A 92 19.90 -11.67 -10.88
N GLN A 93 21.15 -11.94 -11.23
CA GLN A 93 21.98 -13.05 -10.77
C GLN A 93 23.44 -12.65 -10.57
N TRP A 94 24.21 -13.56 -9.99
CA TRP A 94 25.62 -13.33 -9.66
C TRP A 94 26.47 -13.02 -10.90
N ARG A 95 26.36 -13.82 -11.97
CA ARG A 95 27.21 -13.72 -13.17
C ARG A 95 26.41 -14.08 -14.42
N SER A 96 26.65 -13.36 -15.52
CA SER A 96 25.92 -13.58 -16.76
C SER A 96 26.06 -15.03 -17.25
N PRO A 97 24.95 -15.72 -17.57
CA PRO A 97 25.03 -17.06 -18.15
C PRO A 97 25.61 -16.98 -19.57
N LEU A 98 26.34 -18.01 -19.99
CA LEU A 98 26.96 -18.05 -21.32
C LEU A 98 25.96 -18.40 -22.43
N ASN A 99 24.81 -18.98 -22.09
CA ASN A 99 23.75 -19.38 -23.02
C ASN A 99 22.36 -19.28 -22.36
N GLY A 100 21.30 -19.34 -23.15
CA GLY A 100 19.91 -19.28 -22.69
C GLY A 100 19.27 -17.91 -22.86
N GLN A 101 18.04 -17.76 -22.36
CA GLN A 101 17.23 -16.56 -22.57
C GLN A 101 17.77 -15.30 -21.86
N GLU A 102 18.53 -15.47 -20.78
CA GLU A 102 18.87 -14.39 -19.84
C GLU A 102 20.31 -13.88 -19.92
N GLN A 103 21.00 -14.12 -21.05
CA GLN A 103 22.40 -13.68 -21.26
C GLN A 103 22.62 -12.17 -21.07
N TYR A 104 21.60 -11.35 -21.29
CA TYR A 104 21.63 -9.89 -21.15
C TYR A 104 20.97 -9.37 -19.87
N HIS A 105 20.53 -10.24 -18.97
CA HIS A 105 20.04 -9.81 -17.67
C HIS A 105 21.18 -9.16 -16.88
N GLY A 106 20.85 -8.13 -16.10
CA GLY A 106 21.78 -7.49 -15.19
C GLY A 106 22.41 -8.50 -14.24
N THR A 107 23.67 -8.27 -13.88
CA THR A 107 24.47 -9.17 -13.02
C THR A 107 25.50 -8.40 -12.20
N LEU A 108 26.06 -9.04 -11.17
CA LEU A 108 27.17 -8.46 -10.40
C LEU A 108 28.49 -8.55 -11.19
N LEU A 109 28.73 -9.69 -11.84
CA LEU A 109 29.90 -9.95 -12.68
C LEU A 109 29.52 -10.15 -14.15
N ASP A 110 30.37 -9.68 -15.05
CA ASP A 110 30.22 -9.97 -16.47
C ASP A 110 30.62 -11.41 -16.85
N THR A 111 30.47 -11.76 -18.13
CA THR A 111 30.82 -13.09 -18.64
C THR A 111 32.31 -13.42 -18.50
N SER A 112 33.20 -12.44 -18.40
CA SER A 112 34.63 -12.63 -18.14
C SER A 112 34.95 -12.80 -16.64
N GLY A 113 33.99 -12.50 -15.76
CA GLY A 113 34.14 -12.53 -14.31
C GLY A 113 34.60 -11.20 -13.72
N GLN A 114 34.63 -10.12 -14.50
CA GLN A 114 34.97 -8.79 -14.02
C GLN A 114 33.74 -8.09 -13.41
N PRO A 115 33.92 -7.24 -12.38
CA PRO A 115 32.84 -6.46 -11.78
C PRO A 115 32.09 -5.57 -12.78
N ARG A 116 30.76 -5.56 -12.71
CA ARG A 116 29.91 -4.55 -13.37
C ARG A 116 29.69 -3.32 -12.46
N LEU A 117 29.07 -2.26 -12.98
CA LEU A 117 28.82 -1.01 -12.23
C LEU A 117 28.14 -1.27 -10.88
N PHE A 118 27.10 -2.11 -10.87
CA PHE A 118 26.35 -2.47 -9.66
C PHE A 118 27.19 -3.17 -8.59
N TYR A 119 28.31 -3.82 -8.94
CA TYR A 119 29.17 -4.51 -7.98
C TYR A 119 29.61 -3.60 -6.83
N SER A 120 29.92 -2.33 -7.13
CA SER A 120 30.30 -1.34 -6.11
C SER A 120 29.15 -0.99 -5.15
N GLU A 121 27.91 -0.93 -5.64
CA GLU A 121 26.72 -0.72 -4.80
C GLU A 121 26.39 -1.96 -3.97
N ALA A 122 26.56 -3.16 -4.53
CA ALA A 122 26.43 -4.42 -3.79
C ALA A 122 27.47 -4.50 -2.65
N GLN A 123 28.71 -4.05 -2.88
CA GLN A 123 29.72 -3.96 -1.83
C GLN A 123 29.33 -2.96 -0.73
N GLN A 124 28.73 -1.82 -1.09
CA GLN A 124 28.24 -0.87 -0.10
C GLN A 124 27.08 -1.47 0.70
N LEU A 125 26.10 -2.09 0.04
CA LEU A 125 24.99 -2.78 0.70
C LEU A 125 25.46 -3.89 1.65
N ALA A 126 26.49 -4.66 1.25
CA ALA A 126 27.06 -5.67 2.13
C ALA A 126 27.65 -5.05 3.41
N LYS A 127 28.31 -3.89 3.31
CA LYS A 127 28.82 -3.16 4.48
C LYS A 127 27.68 -2.61 5.34
N ASP A 128 26.72 -1.94 4.70
CA ASP A 128 25.52 -1.38 5.31
C ASP A 128 24.78 -2.44 6.15
N PHE A 129 24.53 -3.62 5.56
CA PHE A 129 23.85 -4.71 6.25
C PHE A 129 24.71 -5.35 7.33
N SER A 130 26.03 -5.49 7.10
CA SER A 130 26.93 -6.03 8.13
C SER A 130 26.99 -5.14 9.37
N SER A 131 26.92 -3.81 9.22
CA SER A 131 26.96 -2.88 10.36
C SER A 131 25.61 -2.72 11.08
N THR A 132 24.50 -3.08 10.42
CA THR A 132 23.14 -2.88 10.96
C THR A 132 22.37 -4.18 11.22
N SER A 133 22.93 -5.36 10.91
CA SER A 133 22.21 -6.63 11.01
C SER A 133 21.70 -6.90 12.42
N ASP A 134 22.51 -6.66 13.46
CA ASP A 134 22.10 -6.90 14.85
C ASP A 134 20.99 -5.94 15.29
N LEU A 135 20.97 -4.74 14.73
CA LEU A 135 19.93 -3.73 14.99
C LEU A 135 18.60 -4.12 14.33
N ILE A 136 18.64 -4.61 13.09
CA ILE A 136 17.43 -4.92 12.31
C ILE A 136 16.89 -6.32 12.62
N ALA A 137 17.73 -7.27 13.00
CA ALA A 137 17.34 -8.66 13.25
C ALA A 137 16.21 -8.75 14.30
N GLY A 138 15.16 -9.52 13.98
CA GLY A 138 14.02 -9.74 14.87
C GLY A 138 13.08 -8.53 15.03
N THR A 139 13.38 -7.40 14.39
CA THR A 139 12.46 -6.26 14.35
C THR A 139 11.28 -6.54 13.41
N LYS A 140 10.16 -5.86 13.63
CA LYS A 140 8.96 -5.97 12.80
C LYS A 140 8.44 -4.59 12.39
N VAL A 141 7.72 -4.56 11.27
CA VAL A 141 6.92 -3.39 10.86
C VAL A 141 5.63 -3.36 11.68
N VAL A 142 5.23 -2.18 12.16
CA VAL A 142 3.99 -1.99 12.95
C VAL A 142 3.16 -0.86 12.34
N ALA A 143 2.04 -1.26 11.74
CA ALA A 143 1.08 -0.37 11.09
C ALA A 143 -0.21 -0.21 11.92
N ASP A 144 -0.72 1.02 11.99
CA ASP A 144 -2.04 1.32 12.55
C ASP A 144 -3.17 1.21 11.49
N VAL A 145 -2.80 1.05 10.22
CA VAL A 145 -3.70 1.05 9.07
C VAL A 145 -3.53 -0.24 8.27
N ALA A 146 -4.65 -0.88 7.92
CA ALA A 146 -4.65 -2.02 7.02
C ALA A 146 -5.49 -1.76 5.76
N LEU A 147 -5.02 -2.23 4.62
CA LEU A 147 -5.79 -2.36 3.39
C LEU A 147 -6.10 -3.84 3.15
N LEU A 148 -7.36 -4.15 2.88
CA LEU A 148 -7.80 -5.53 2.65
C LEU A 148 -7.65 -5.89 1.17
N ASN A 149 -6.86 -6.92 0.88
CA ASN A 149 -6.77 -7.55 -0.42
C ASN A 149 -7.62 -8.84 -0.43
N CYS A 150 -8.37 -9.06 -1.50
CA CYS A 150 -9.26 -10.22 -1.64
C CYS A 150 -9.19 -10.75 -3.08
N PHE A 151 -8.58 -11.92 -3.25
CA PHE A 151 -8.46 -12.56 -4.58
C PHE A 151 -9.81 -12.86 -5.20
N ASP A 152 -10.80 -13.36 -4.45
CA ASP A 152 -12.16 -13.61 -4.96
C ASP A 152 -12.80 -12.35 -5.55
N SER A 153 -12.68 -11.23 -4.82
CA SER A 153 -13.21 -9.93 -5.28
C SER A 153 -12.49 -9.47 -6.53
N ARG A 154 -11.15 -9.56 -6.54
CA ARG A 154 -10.32 -9.21 -7.69
C ARG A 154 -10.67 -10.03 -8.92
N TRP A 155 -10.74 -11.36 -8.82
CA TRP A 155 -11.09 -12.26 -9.93
C TRP A 155 -12.49 -12.00 -10.46
N SER A 156 -13.47 -11.84 -9.56
CA SER A 156 -14.84 -11.49 -9.97
C SER A 156 -14.90 -10.15 -10.70
N ILE A 157 -14.18 -9.13 -10.22
CA ILE A 157 -14.11 -7.81 -10.87
C ILE A 157 -13.43 -7.91 -12.23
N HIS A 158 -12.35 -8.68 -12.36
CA HIS A 158 -11.65 -8.89 -13.64
C HIS A 158 -12.56 -9.51 -14.71
N TRP A 159 -13.44 -10.44 -14.35
CA TRP A 159 -14.42 -10.99 -15.29
C TRP A 159 -15.55 -10.02 -15.63
N GLN A 160 -15.87 -9.10 -14.72
CA GLN A 160 -17.01 -8.19 -14.86
C GLN A 160 -16.62 -6.75 -14.48
N PRO A 161 -15.69 -6.11 -15.23
CA PRO A 161 -15.18 -4.80 -14.88
C PRO A 161 -16.25 -3.71 -14.98
N HIS A 162 -17.28 -3.92 -15.81
CA HIS A 162 -18.40 -3.00 -16.11
C HIS A 162 -18.01 -1.64 -16.71
N HIS A 163 -16.77 -1.18 -16.52
CA HIS A 163 -16.18 -0.06 -17.22
C HIS A 163 -14.81 -0.49 -17.77
N LYS A 164 -14.51 -0.12 -19.03
CA LYS A 164 -13.29 -0.58 -19.73
C LYS A 164 -11.97 -0.18 -19.05
N ASP A 165 -12.00 0.91 -18.27
CA ASP A 165 -10.83 1.43 -17.55
C ASP A 165 -10.84 1.07 -16.06
N PHE A 166 -11.76 0.19 -15.60
CA PHE A 166 -11.77 -0.26 -14.21
C PHE A 166 -10.69 -1.34 -14.01
N ASP A 167 -9.70 -1.02 -13.19
CA ASP A 167 -8.62 -1.92 -12.80
C ASP A 167 -8.58 -2.02 -11.27
N TYR A 168 -8.63 -3.24 -10.73
CA TYR A 168 -8.69 -3.48 -9.29
C TYR A 168 -7.44 -2.96 -8.57
N ILE A 169 -6.26 -3.19 -9.14
CA ILE A 169 -4.98 -2.83 -8.54
C ILE A 169 -4.78 -1.32 -8.56
N ARG A 170 -5.15 -0.66 -9.67
CA ARG A 170 -5.16 0.79 -9.74
C ARG A 170 -6.09 1.40 -8.69
N HIS A 171 -7.32 0.88 -8.55
CA HIS A 171 -8.24 1.35 -7.52
C HIS A 171 -7.69 1.12 -6.12
N PHE A 172 -7.09 -0.03 -5.85
CA PHE A 172 -6.43 -0.31 -4.58
C PHE A 172 -5.29 0.70 -4.30
N LEU A 173 -4.44 0.97 -5.29
CA LEU A 173 -3.33 1.90 -5.19
C LEU A 173 -3.78 3.37 -5.05
N ASP A 174 -4.96 3.73 -5.54
CA ASP A 174 -5.55 5.06 -5.32
C ASP A 174 -5.84 5.31 -3.81
N TYR A 175 -5.93 4.26 -2.98
CA TYR A 175 -5.99 4.36 -1.51
C TYR A 175 -4.63 4.22 -0.83
N TYR A 176 -3.77 3.33 -1.34
CA TYR A 176 -2.45 3.07 -0.75
C TYR A 176 -1.48 4.24 -0.93
N ARG A 177 -1.25 4.69 -2.18
CA ARG A 177 -0.17 5.63 -2.52
C ARG A 177 -0.26 6.96 -1.78
N PRO A 178 -1.43 7.61 -1.61
CA PRO A 178 -1.50 8.87 -0.87
C PRO A 178 -1.16 8.73 0.62
N LEU A 179 -1.35 7.55 1.21
CA LEU A 179 -1.00 7.26 2.59
C LEU A 179 0.51 6.97 2.72
N ALA A 180 1.06 6.16 1.82
CA ALA A 180 2.49 5.91 1.74
C ALA A 180 3.29 7.20 1.51
N ALA A 181 2.80 8.09 0.63
CA ALA A 181 3.39 9.41 0.38
C ALA A 181 3.43 10.34 1.62
N GLN A 182 2.65 10.02 2.65
CA GLN A 182 2.64 10.73 3.93
C GLN A 182 3.48 10.01 5.00
N ASN A 183 4.24 8.96 4.64
CA ASN A 183 4.96 8.10 5.59
C ASN A 183 4.05 7.45 6.64
N ILE A 184 2.81 7.13 6.28
CA ILE A 184 1.96 6.30 7.13
C ILE A 184 2.35 4.85 6.87
N CYS A 185 2.67 4.13 7.95
CA CYS A 185 2.93 2.71 7.88
C CYS A 185 1.63 1.94 7.63
N LEU A 186 1.62 1.09 6.62
CA LEU A 186 0.45 0.35 6.13
C LEU A 186 0.74 -1.14 6.22
N ASP A 187 -0.31 -1.94 6.41
CA ASP A 187 -0.30 -3.37 6.10
C ASP A 187 -1.27 -3.64 4.94
N VAL A 188 -0.93 -4.57 4.07
CA VAL A 188 -1.88 -5.16 3.11
C VAL A 188 -2.13 -6.59 3.57
N ILE A 189 -3.37 -6.93 3.92
CA ILE A 189 -3.70 -8.24 4.51
C ILE A 189 -4.89 -8.89 3.78
N SER A 190 -5.09 -10.19 3.99
CA SER A 190 -6.28 -10.86 3.48
C SER A 190 -7.53 -10.30 4.15
N ALA A 191 -8.61 -10.15 3.38
CA ALA A 191 -9.90 -9.73 3.89
C ALA A 191 -10.50 -10.73 4.91
N ASP A 192 -10.02 -11.97 4.94
CA ASP A 192 -10.45 -13.00 5.88
C ASP A 192 -9.72 -12.94 7.24
N GLU A 193 -8.70 -12.08 7.39
CA GLU A 193 -7.89 -12.02 8.61
C GLU A 193 -8.53 -11.21 9.75
N PRO A 194 -8.19 -11.51 11.03
CA PRO A 194 -8.58 -10.67 12.16
C PRO A 194 -7.97 -9.26 12.05
N LEU A 195 -8.73 -8.29 12.54
CA LEU A 195 -8.42 -6.86 12.40
C LEU A 195 -7.99 -6.19 13.72
N ASP A 196 -7.74 -6.98 14.77
CA ASP A 196 -7.26 -6.47 16.06
C ASP A 196 -5.89 -5.80 15.90
N GLY A 197 -5.71 -4.66 16.56
CA GLY A 197 -4.47 -3.87 16.51
C GLY A 197 -4.50 -2.69 15.53
N TYR A 198 -5.40 -2.70 14.53
CA TYR A 198 -5.56 -1.56 13.62
C TYR A 198 -6.51 -0.50 14.18
N LYS A 199 -6.30 0.75 13.78
CA LYS A 199 -7.21 1.89 14.02
C LYS A 199 -8.07 2.17 12.80
N LEU A 200 -7.52 1.97 11.60
CA LEU A 200 -8.17 2.21 10.32
C LEU A 200 -8.04 0.96 9.43
N VAL A 201 -9.15 0.51 8.86
CA VAL A 201 -9.17 -0.56 7.85
C VAL A 201 -9.85 -0.02 6.60
N ILE A 202 -9.21 -0.19 5.44
CA ILE A 202 -9.76 0.19 4.14
C ILE A 202 -10.00 -1.09 3.35
N ALA A 203 -11.20 -1.24 2.80
CA ALA A 203 -11.60 -2.38 1.99
C ALA A 203 -11.96 -1.93 0.57
N PRO A 204 -10.97 -1.76 -0.33
CA PRO A 204 -11.21 -1.35 -1.71
C PRO A 204 -11.99 -2.42 -2.45
N THR A 205 -13.21 -2.11 -2.87
CA THR A 205 -14.06 -2.96 -3.72
C THR A 205 -14.19 -4.39 -3.20
N LEU A 206 -14.48 -4.55 -1.90
CA LEU A 206 -14.68 -5.86 -1.27
C LEU A 206 -16.02 -6.47 -1.72
N LEU A 207 -16.04 -6.93 -2.96
CA LEU A 207 -17.23 -7.35 -3.70
C LEU A 207 -17.83 -8.65 -3.15
N VAL A 208 -16.96 -9.60 -2.81
CA VAL A 208 -17.32 -10.94 -2.33
C VAL A 208 -17.26 -10.97 -0.81
N LEU A 209 -18.38 -11.25 -0.18
CA LEU A 209 -18.51 -11.42 1.27
C LEU A 209 -18.79 -12.86 1.64
N ASN A 210 -18.26 -13.25 2.79
CA ASN A 210 -18.62 -14.47 3.51
C ASN A 210 -18.90 -14.09 4.99
N ASP A 211 -19.40 -15.03 5.76
CA ASP A 211 -19.75 -14.78 7.17
C ASP A 211 -18.53 -14.35 8.00
N ARG A 212 -17.35 -14.90 7.70
CA ARG A 212 -16.08 -14.58 8.39
C ARG A 212 -15.69 -13.11 8.21
N ARG A 213 -15.67 -12.63 6.96
CA ARG A 213 -15.38 -11.22 6.59
C ARG A 213 -16.36 -10.28 7.27
N VAL A 214 -17.65 -10.58 7.20
CA VAL A 214 -18.70 -9.77 7.84
C VAL A 214 -18.50 -9.71 9.35
N ALA A 215 -18.22 -10.84 10.00
CA ALA A 215 -17.99 -10.90 11.44
C ALA A 215 -16.77 -10.08 11.86
N HIS A 216 -15.64 -10.19 11.15
CA HIS A 216 -14.42 -9.42 11.44
C HIS A 216 -14.65 -7.92 11.30
N LEU A 217 -15.29 -7.48 10.21
CA LEU A 217 -15.59 -6.07 9.96
C LEU A 217 -16.53 -5.50 11.03
N LYS A 218 -17.64 -6.21 11.35
CA LYS A 218 -18.57 -5.78 12.41
C LYS A 218 -17.87 -5.70 13.77
N ALA A 219 -17.05 -6.69 14.13
CA ALA A 219 -16.33 -6.72 15.40
C ALA A 219 -15.32 -5.57 15.51
N PHE A 220 -14.56 -5.31 14.46
CA PHE A 220 -13.59 -4.23 14.38
C PHE A 220 -14.24 -2.86 14.62
N VAL A 221 -15.30 -2.54 13.88
CA VAL A 221 -15.98 -1.25 14.02
C VAL A 221 -16.64 -1.13 15.38
N LYS A 222 -17.32 -2.17 15.87
CA LYS A 222 -17.98 -2.16 17.18
C LYS A 222 -17.00 -1.85 18.33
N LYS A 223 -15.75 -2.30 18.23
CA LYS A 223 -14.69 -2.06 19.23
C LYS A 223 -14.08 -0.65 19.17
N GLY A 224 -14.32 0.13 18.11
CA GLY A 224 -13.76 1.46 17.94
C GLY A 224 -13.00 1.70 16.64
N GLY A 225 -12.87 0.66 15.80
CA GLY A 225 -12.19 0.78 14.51
C GLY A 225 -12.92 1.69 13.53
N GLN A 226 -12.16 2.35 12.66
CA GLN A 226 -12.69 3.11 11.54
C GLN A 226 -12.57 2.27 10.28
N LEU A 227 -13.70 1.93 9.66
CA LEU A 227 -13.75 1.15 8.43
C LEU A 227 -14.04 2.06 7.23
N VAL A 228 -13.32 1.88 6.13
CA VAL A 228 -13.63 2.48 4.84
C VAL A 228 -14.09 1.36 3.90
N LEU A 229 -15.35 1.42 3.48
CA LEU A 229 -15.90 0.60 2.41
C LEU A 229 -15.97 1.46 1.15
N THR A 230 -15.56 0.92 0.01
CA THR A 230 -15.66 1.66 -1.26
C THR A 230 -16.75 1.07 -2.14
N LEU A 231 -16.99 1.73 -3.28
CA LEU A 231 -17.83 1.25 -4.35
C LEU A 231 -17.66 -0.24 -4.63
N ARG A 232 -18.76 -0.88 -5.05
CA ARG A 232 -18.88 -2.31 -5.35
C ARG A 232 -18.67 -3.25 -4.16
N SER A 233 -18.70 -2.76 -2.92
CA SER A 233 -18.58 -3.63 -1.75
C SER A 233 -19.88 -4.39 -1.47
N GLY A 234 -19.78 -5.68 -1.15
CA GLY A 234 -20.90 -6.48 -0.65
C GLY A 234 -22.01 -6.77 -1.66
N MET A 235 -21.66 -7.15 -2.88
CA MET A 235 -22.63 -7.54 -3.92
C MET A 235 -22.84 -9.05 -4.03
N LYS A 236 -21.83 -9.84 -3.66
CA LYS A 236 -21.77 -11.27 -3.95
C LYS A 236 -21.41 -12.10 -2.72
N ASP A 237 -21.86 -13.35 -2.73
CA ASP A 237 -21.43 -14.37 -1.78
C ASP A 237 -20.09 -15.03 -2.19
N GLU A 238 -19.58 -15.92 -1.35
CA GLU A 238 -18.33 -16.67 -1.54
C GLU A 238 -18.30 -17.56 -2.78
N TYR A 239 -19.47 -17.87 -3.37
CA TYR A 239 -19.60 -18.61 -4.61
C TYR A 239 -19.70 -17.69 -5.83
N ASN A 240 -19.42 -16.39 -5.67
CA ASN A 240 -19.50 -15.37 -6.70
C ASN A 240 -20.93 -15.19 -7.26
N ALA A 241 -21.96 -15.58 -6.49
CA ALA A 241 -23.36 -15.34 -6.85
C ALA A 241 -23.83 -13.99 -6.31
N LEU A 242 -24.70 -13.31 -7.05
CA LEU A 242 -25.30 -12.05 -6.59
C LEU A 242 -26.21 -12.31 -5.39
N LEU A 243 -26.06 -11.49 -4.35
CA LEU A 243 -26.95 -11.54 -3.19
C LEU A 243 -28.36 -11.06 -3.58
N PRO A 244 -29.44 -11.69 -3.09
CA PRO A 244 -30.81 -11.22 -3.27
C PRO A 244 -31.15 -10.02 -2.36
N THR A 245 -30.20 -9.11 -2.17
CA THR A 245 -30.27 -7.91 -1.33
C THR A 245 -29.50 -6.77 -1.99
N ARG A 246 -29.84 -5.51 -1.64
CA ARG A 246 -29.06 -4.35 -2.11
C ARG A 246 -27.67 -4.32 -1.48
N GLN A 247 -26.72 -3.69 -2.16
CA GLN A 247 -25.37 -3.48 -1.61
C GLN A 247 -25.43 -2.52 -0.42
N PRO A 248 -24.51 -2.61 0.55
CA PRO A 248 -23.42 -3.58 0.65
C PRO A 248 -23.83 -4.88 1.37
N GLY A 249 -25.06 -5.36 1.14
CA GLY A 249 -25.55 -6.65 1.61
C GLY A 249 -25.54 -6.73 3.14
N ALA A 250 -24.85 -7.73 3.68
CA ALA A 250 -24.71 -7.95 5.12
C ALA A 250 -24.02 -6.78 5.87
N LEU A 251 -23.40 -5.84 5.16
CA LEU A 251 -22.78 -4.65 5.71
C LEU A 251 -23.69 -3.41 5.72
N ALA A 252 -24.91 -3.47 5.19
CA ALA A 252 -25.81 -2.30 5.10
C ALA A 252 -26.15 -1.69 6.47
N GLU A 253 -26.42 -2.53 7.48
CA GLU A 253 -26.60 -2.12 8.88
C GLU A 253 -25.34 -1.41 9.43
N LEU A 254 -24.17 -1.95 9.08
CA LEU A 254 -22.89 -1.44 9.55
C LEU A 254 -22.56 -0.08 8.94
N SER A 255 -22.89 0.13 7.66
CA SER A 255 -22.63 1.39 6.92
C SER A 255 -23.76 2.41 6.98
N GLY A 256 -24.94 2.07 7.53
CA GLY A 256 -26.10 2.97 7.63
C GLY A 256 -26.76 3.31 6.29
N ILE A 257 -26.34 2.65 5.21
CA ILE A 257 -26.74 2.96 3.83
C ILE A 257 -27.04 1.70 3.03
N GLU A 258 -27.76 1.88 1.93
CA GLU A 258 -27.82 0.95 0.81
C GLU A 258 -27.46 1.65 -0.50
N VAL A 259 -26.91 0.90 -1.44
CA VAL A 259 -26.76 1.33 -2.84
C VAL A 259 -28.06 1.03 -3.58
N GLU A 260 -28.78 2.06 -4.01
CA GLU A 260 -30.02 1.88 -4.79
C GLU A 260 -29.74 1.55 -6.25
N GLU A 261 -28.67 2.14 -6.81
CA GLU A 261 -28.24 1.96 -8.20
C GLU A 261 -26.75 2.28 -8.31
N TYR A 262 -26.07 1.67 -9.28
CA TYR A 262 -24.68 1.95 -9.63
C TYR A 262 -24.52 2.26 -11.11
N TYR A 263 -23.51 3.04 -11.46
CA TYR A 263 -23.32 3.58 -12.79
C TYR A 263 -21.88 3.35 -13.23
N ALA A 264 -21.69 2.67 -14.37
CA ALA A 264 -20.47 2.82 -15.15
C ALA A 264 -20.55 4.17 -15.89
N LEU A 265 -19.60 5.06 -15.61
CA LEU A 265 -19.66 6.44 -16.08
C LEU A 265 -19.02 6.59 -17.47
N MET A 266 -19.71 7.26 -18.38
CA MET A 266 -19.12 7.64 -19.68
C MET A 266 -18.28 8.92 -19.59
N THR A 267 -18.67 9.84 -18.70
CA THR A 267 -17.97 11.09 -18.43
C THR A 267 -17.87 11.29 -16.91
N PRO A 268 -16.79 11.92 -16.41
CA PRO A 268 -16.68 12.20 -14.99
C PRO A 268 -17.86 13.02 -14.47
N VAL A 269 -18.35 12.69 -13.27
CA VAL A 269 -19.45 13.42 -12.60
C VAL A 269 -18.90 14.20 -11.41
N PRO A 270 -19.37 15.42 -11.11
CA PRO A 270 -18.85 16.19 -9.99
C PRO A 270 -19.14 15.52 -8.64
N VAL A 271 -18.17 15.56 -7.72
CA VAL A 271 -18.34 15.17 -6.31
C VAL A 271 -17.88 16.34 -5.45
N ILE A 272 -18.76 16.83 -4.59
CA ILE A 272 -18.60 18.08 -3.84
C ILE A 272 -18.69 17.76 -2.35
N SER A 273 -17.63 18.09 -1.62
CA SER A 273 -17.65 18.18 -0.16
C SER A 273 -17.59 19.65 0.27
N ASP A 274 -17.61 19.89 1.58
CA ASP A 274 -17.43 21.23 2.14
C ASP A 274 -16.00 21.76 1.93
N ASP A 275 -15.00 20.88 1.90
CA ASP A 275 -13.57 21.24 1.90
C ASP A 275 -12.92 21.17 0.50
N TRP A 276 -13.51 20.41 -0.42
CA TRP A 276 -12.94 20.15 -1.74
C TRP A 276 -14.02 19.84 -2.79
N LYS A 277 -13.66 20.06 -4.05
CA LYS A 277 -14.46 19.74 -5.23
C LYS A 277 -13.65 18.85 -6.16
N GLY A 278 -14.27 17.75 -6.56
CA GLY A 278 -13.67 16.70 -7.37
C GLY A 278 -14.63 16.12 -8.38
N THR A 279 -14.26 14.96 -8.90
CA THR A 279 -15.06 14.17 -9.83
C THR A 279 -14.97 12.68 -9.52
N SER A 280 -16.06 11.97 -9.79
CA SER A 280 -16.06 10.51 -9.92
C SER A 280 -15.85 10.15 -11.38
N ARG A 281 -14.81 9.40 -11.73
CA ARG A 281 -14.38 9.24 -13.13
C ARG A 281 -15.01 8.07 -13.86
N ILE A 282 -15.07 6.89 -13.23
CA ILE A 282 -15.45 5.63 -13.91
C ILE A 282 -16.65 4.92 -13.29
N TRP A 283 -16.97 5.22 -12.03
CA TRP A 283 -18.04 4.56 -11.29
C TRP A 283 -18.76 5.56 -10.38
N ALA A 284 -20.07 5.40 -10.18
CA ALA A 284 -20.81 6.12 -9.16
C ALA A 284 -21.89 5.23 -8.55
N GLU A 285 -22.27 5.49 -7.31
CA GLU A 285 -23.31 4.75 -6.60
C GLU A 285 -24.30 5.71 -5.96
N ARG A 286 -25.58 5.50 -6.26
CA ARG A 286 -26.68 6.28 -5.69
C ARG A 286 -27.02 5.72 -4.32
N LEU A 287 -26.53 6.38 -3.27
CA LEU A 287 -26.71 5.96 -1.90
C LEU A 287 -28.06 6.40 -1.32
N ARG A 288 -28.74 5.48 -0.64
CA ARG A 288 -29.87 5.75 0.25
C ARG A 288 -29.43 5.53 1.69
N ILE A 289 -29.61 6.56 2.51
CA ILE A 289 -29.37 6.50 3.95
C ILE A 289 -30.61 5.95 4.63
N HIS A 290 -30.44 4.95 5.50
CA HIS A 290 -31.52 4.39 6.31
C HIS A 290 -31.44 4.78 7.77
N ASP A 291 -30.23 4.87 8.33
CA ASP A 291 -30.02 5.48 9.65
C ASP A 291 -29.63 6.96 9.49
N VAL A 292 -30.65 7.83 9.45
CA VAL A 292 -30.46 9.27 9.25
C VAL A 292 -29.78 9.93 10.46
N GLU A 293 -30.01 9.43 11.68
CA GLU A 293 -29.43 10.00 12.89
C GLU A 293 -27.97 9.59 13.06
N GLY A 294 -27.64 8.34 12.70
CA GLY A 294 -26.29 7.79 12.77
C GLY A 294 -25.38 8.13 11.59
N THR A 295 -25.92 8.64 10.47
CA THR A 295 -25.17 8.83 9.20
C THR A 295 -24.99 10.30 8.81
N GLN A 296 -23.73 10.72 8.71
CA GLN A 296 -23.32 11.99 8.14
C GLN A 296 -23.02 11.87 6.64
N VAL A 297 -23.50 12.82 5.84
CA VAL A 297 -23.08 12.96 4.43
C VAL A 297 -21.79 13.78 4.37
N LEU A 298 -20.72 13.21 3.80
CA LEU A 298 -19.42 13.88 3.67
C LEU A 298 -19.25 14.56 2.31
N ALA A 299 -19.85 13.99 1.26
CA ALA A 299 -19.84 14.57 -0.07
C ALA A 299 -21.09 14.16 -0.84
N LYS A 300 -21.51 15.01 -1.78
CA LYS A 300 -22.66 14.79 -2.67
C LYS A 300 -22.23 14.87 -4.13
N TYR A 301 -22.96 14.22 -5.02
CA TYR A 301 -22.79 14.45 -6.44
C TYR A 301 -23.33 15.83 -6.82
N GLY A 302 -22.65 16.51 -7.75
CA GLY A 302 -23.15 17.72 -8.40
C GLY A 302 -24.17 17.41 -9.49
N GLU A 303 -24.56 18.45 -10.24
CA GLU A 303 -25.44 18.31 -11.41
C GLU A 303 -24.77 17.42 -12.48
N CYS A 304 -25.46 16.36 -12.92
CA CYS A 304 -24.95 15.45 -13.92
C CYS A 304 -26.04 14.75 -14.74
N ASN A 305 -26.77 13.80 -14.15
CA ASN A 305 -27.72 12.94 -14.87
C ASN A 305 -29.14 12.95 -14.29
N GLY A 306 -29.43 13.86 -13.36
CA GLY A 306 -30.71 13.99 -12.67
C GLY A 306 -30.95 12.94 -11.57
N TRP A 307 -30.42 11.72 -11.71
CA TRP A 307 -30.59 10.66 -10.71
C TRP A 307 -29.59 10.76 -9.55
N LEU A 308 -28.36 11.14 -9.85
CA LEU A 308 -27.29 11.35 -8.89
C LEU A 308 -27.29 12.77 -8.28
N ASP A 309 -27.88 13.74 -8.97
CA ASP A 309 -27.82 15.16 -8.60
C ASP A 309 -28.22 15.40 -7.13
N GLY A 310 -27.29 15.96 -6.35
CA GLY A 310 -27.47 16.24 -4.92
C GLY A 310 -27.56 15.01 -4.01
N ARG A 311 -27.42 13.78 -4.54
CA ARG A 311 -27.41 12.54 -3.76
C ARG A 311 -26.08 12.36 -3.02
N PRO A 312 -26.08 11.67 -1.85
CA PRO A 312 -24.85 11.33 -1.16
C PRO A 312 -23.94 10.49 -2.04
N ALA A 313 -22.68 10.90 -2.15
CA ALA A 313 -21.61 10.16 -2.80
C ALA A 313 -20.70 9.49 -1.76
N ILE A 314 -20.51 10.15 -0.62
CA ILE A 314 -19.68 9.67 0.48
C ILE A 314 -20.43 9.92 1.78
N THR A 315 -20.50 8.89 2.62
CA THR A 315 -21.17 8.94 3.92
C THR A 315 -20.28 8.40 5.02
N ARG A 316 -20.57 8.78 6.26
CA ARG A 316 -19.99 8.20 7.47
C ARG A 316 -21.08 7.84 8.45
N HIS A 317 -21.07 6.60 8.91
CA HIS A 317 -22.03 6.07 9.88
C HIS A 317 -21.34 5.70 11.18
N ASN A 318 -21.95 6.02 12.32
CA ASN A 318 -21.48 5.59 13.64
C ASN A 318 -22.04 4.20 13.96
N TYR A 319 -21.18 3.26 14.37
CA TYR A 319 -21.62 1.92 14.78
C TYR A 319 -20.82 1.41 15.98
N GLY A 320 -21.51 1.16 17.10
CA GLY A 320 -20.84 0.85 18.36
C GLY A 320 -19.93 2.00 18.80
N LYS A 321 -18.63 1.73 18.94
CA LYS A 321 -17.62 2.76 19.28
C LYS A 321 -16.86 3.31 18.08
N GLY A 322 -17.05 2.73 16.89
CA GLY A 322 -16.31 3.05 15.68
C GLY A 322 -17.19 3.67 14.60
N THR A 323 -16.62 3.79 13.40
CA THR A 323 -17.30 4.42 12.27
C THR A 323 -17.08 3.64 10.97
N VAL A 324 -18.03 3.78 10.04
CA VAL A 324 -17.90 3.27 8.68
C VAL A 324 -18.06 4.42 7.69
N THR A 325 -17.01 4.69 6.92
CA THR A 325 -17.06 5.61 5.79
C THR A 325 -17.33 4.82 4.51
N PHE A 326 -18.45 5.08 3.84
CA PHE A 326 -18.79 4.46 2.56
C PHE A 326 -18.52 5.43 1.41
N ILE A 327 -17.69 5.04 0.45
CA ILE A 327 -17.27 5.86 -0.70
C ILE A 327 -17.85 5.26 -1.98
N GLY A 328 -19.00 5.76 -2.43
CA GLY A 328 -19.67 5.33 -3.66
C GLY A 328 -19.07 5.89 -4.95
N ALA A 329 -17.95 6.61 -4.87
CA ALA A 329 -17.33 7.33 -5.99
C ALA A 329 -15.91 6.84 -6.27
N TYR A 330 -15.54 6.76 -7.55
CA TYR A 330 -14.16 6.57 -7.99
C TYR A 330 -13.51 7.95 -8.20
N LEU A 331 -12.94 8.50 -7.13
CA LEU A 331 -12.46 9.87 -7.10
C LEU A 331 -11.25 10.14 -8.02
N ASP A 332 -11.09 11.40 -8.42
CA ASP A 332 -9.80 11.92 -8.89
C ASP A 332 -8.77 11.97 -7.76
N GLU A 333 -7.50 12.01 -8.15
CA GLU A 333 -6.35 11.91 -7.25
C GLU A 333 -6.31 13.01 -6.17
N ILE A 334 -6.65 14.25 -6.53
CA ILE A 334 -6.60 15.40 -5.62
C ILE A 334 -7.66 15.25 -4.52
N SER A 335 -8.86 14.87 -4.93
CA SER A 335 -10.00 14.69 -4.03
C SER A 335 -9.84 13.44 -3.17
N GLN A 336 -9.31 12.36 -3.74
CA GLN A 336 -8.94 11.14 -3.02
C GLN A 336 -7.91 11.43 -1.92
N LYS A 337 -6.85 12.17 -2.23
CA LYS A 337 -5.84 12.61 -1.24
C LYS A 337 -6.46 13.44 -0.13
N SER A 338 -7.31 14.41 -0.47
CA SER A 338 -7.98 15.29 0.50
C SER A 338 -8.90 14.52 1.44
N LEU A 339 -9.66 13.56 0.90
CA LEU A 339 -10.51 12.67 1.69
C LEU A 339 -9.69 11.78 2.65
N LEU A 340 -8.62 11.17 2.16
CA LEU A 340 -7.76 10.31 2.98
C LEU A 340 -7.08 11.09 4.12
N GLN A 341 -6.64 12.33 3.87
CA GLN A 341 -6.11 13.21 4.93
C GLN A 341 -7.14 13.49 6.03
N ARG A 342 -8.41 13.66 5.66
CA ARG A 342 -9.49 13.80 6.64
C ARG A 342 -9.69 12.51 7.44
N ILE A 343 -9.78 11.37 6.76
CA ILE A 343 -9.97 10.05 7.39
C ILE A 343 -8.83 9.73 8.36
N THR A 344 -7.56 9.91 7.95
CA THR A 344 -6.41 9.62 8.82
C THR A 344 -6.35 10.53 10.03
N ARG A 345 -6.65 11.82 9.87
CA ARG A 345 -6.75 12.77 10.99
C ARG A 345 -7.81 12.35 12.00
N GLU A 346 -9.00 11.98 11.53
CA GLU A 346 -10.11 11.54 12.40
C GLU A 346 -9.83 10.18 13.05
N ALA A 347 -9.06 9.31 12.39
CA ALA A 347 -8.53 8.06 12.95
C ALA A 347 -7.30 8.26 13.85
N SER A 348 -6.85 9.50 14.05
CA SER A 348 -5.64 9.83 14.83
C SER A 348 -4.40 9.05 14.35
N ILE A 349 -4.33 8.76 13.05
CA ILE A 349 -3.18 8.13 12.41
C ILE A 349 -2.08 9.19 12.27
N GLN A 350 -0.90 8.86 12.78
CA GLN A 350 0.28 9.70 12.64
C GLN A 350 1.24 9.08 11.63
N PRO A 351 1.90 9.91 10.81
CA PRO A 351 3.00 9.44 10.01
C PRO A 351 4.19 9.08 10.89
N VAL A 352 5.09 8.23 10.39
CA VAL A 352 6.38 7.94 11.05
C VAL A 352 7.17 9.23 11.24
N MET A 353 7.25 10.05 10.19
CA MET A 353 7.93 11.33 10.20
C MET A 353 7.37 12.22 9.08
N GLN A 354 7.38 13.54 9.28
CA GLN A 354 7.14 14.49 8.18
C GLN A 354 8.43 14.66 7.38
N THR A 355 8.36 14.45 6.07
CA THR A 355 9.53 14.54 5.18
C THR A 355 9.18 15.30 3.89
N PRO A 356 10.18 15.82 3.16
CA PRO A 356 9.98 16.32 1.80
C PRO A 356 9.43 15.22 0.87
N ALA A 357 8.74 15.64 -0.19
CA ALA A 357 8.24 14.71 -1.19
C ALA A 357 9.38 13.87 -1.80
N GLY A 358 9.13 12.56 -1.94
CA GLY A 358 10.13 11.61 -2.44
C GLY A 358 11.15 11.15 -1.40
N VAL A 359 11.00 11.54 -0.14
CA VAL A 359 11.74 10.96 0.99
C VAL A 359 10.78 10.11 1.81
N GLU A 360 11.03 8.83 1.91
CA GLU A 360 10.22 7.92 2.72
C GLU A 360 10.82 7.72 4.11
N ALA A 361 9.96 7.58 5.12
CA ALA A 361 10.33 7.17 6.47
C ALA A 361 9.65 5.85 6.83
N CYS A 362 10.43 4.77 6.89
CA CYS A 362 9.97 3.45 7.33
C CYS A 362 10.26 3.26 8.82
N ARG A 363 9.39 2.55 9.53
CA ARG A 363 9.54 2.27 10.96
C ARG A 363 9.58 0.76 11.23
N ARG A 364 10.62 0.32 11.93
CA ARG A 364 10.74 -1.03 12.48
C ARG A 364 10.87 -0.95 14.00
N ILE A 365 10.26 -1.92 14.69
CA ILE A 365 10.23 -2.01 16.16
C ILE A 365 10.87 -3.31 16.58
N ASP A 366 11.82 -3.25 17.52
CA ASP A 366 12.45 -4.44 18.11
C ASP A 366 11.55 -5.13 19.16
N ALA A 367 12.01 -6.25 19.72
CA ALA A 367 11.26 -7.00 20.73
C ALA A 367 11.11 -6.26 22.08
N ALA A 368 12.02 -5.32 22.39
CA ALA A 368 12.00 -4.50 23.59
C ALA A 368 11.16 -3.21 23.43
N GLY A 369 10.68 -2.92 22.22
CA GLY A 369 9.94 -1.70 21.89
C GLY A 369 10.82 -0.54 21.41
N GLY A 370 12.11 -0.78 21.16
CA GLY A 370 13.02 0.18 20.54
C GLY A 370 12.63 0.47 19.09
N GLU A 371 12.65 1.75 18.72
CA GLU A 371 12.28 2.23 17.40
C GLU A 371 13.50 2.47 16.51
N ILE A 372 13.43 1.92 15.29
CA ILE A 372 14.39 2.14 14.22
C ILE A 372 13.65 2.80 13.06
N VAL A 373 14.15 3.96 12.63
CA VAL A 373 13.62 4.70 11.49
C VAL A 373 14.62 4.63 10.34
N ILE A 374 14.17 4.19 9.18
CA ILE A 374 14.96 4.16 7.95
C ILE A 374 14.45 5.30 7.07
N LEU A 375 15.29 6.30 6.77
CA LEU A 375 14.95 7.36 5.83
C LEU A 375 15.60 7.08 4.49
N ILE A 376 14.82 7.16 3.41
CA ILE A 376 15.27 6.85 2.04
C ILE A 376 14.93 8.02 1.14
N ASN A 377 15.94 8.65 0.53
CA ASN A 377 15.74 9.71 -0.45
C ASN A 377 15.65 9.12 -1.86
N PHE A 378 14.45 8.99 -2.42
CA PHE A 378 14.26 8.54 -3.81
C PHE A 378 14.48 9.65 -4.86
N ASN A 379 14.80 10.88 -4.42
CA ASN A 379 15.04 11.99 -5.34
C ASN A 379 16.45 11.96 -5.93
N ARG A 380 16.57 12.60 -7.10
CA ARG A 380 17.85 12.90 -7.77
C ARG A 380 18.53 14.16 -7.24
N THR A 381 17.95 14.78 -6.22
CA THR A 381 18.45 16.00 -5.58
C THR A 381 18.58 15.79 -4.09
N GLU A 382 19.48 16.57 -3.51
CA GLU A 382 19.64 16.65 -2.06
C GLU A 382 18.33 17.09 -1.39
N GLN A 383 18.06 16.53 -0.21
CA GLN A 383 16.90 16.86 0.62
C GLN A 383 17.35 17.19 2.04
N HIS A 384 16.77 18.23 2.62
CA HIS A 384 16.98 18.60 4.02
C HIS A 384 15.82 18.09 4.87
N ILE A 385 16.14 17.40 5.96
CA ILE A 385 15.19 16.77 6.86
C ILE A 385 15.34 17.37 8.25
N TYR A 386 14.21 17.76 8.84
CA TYR A 386 14.14 18.12 10.26
C TYR A 386 13.73 16.89 11.05
N LEU A 387 14.66 16.40 11.87
CA LEU A 387 14.39 15.29 12.76
C LEU A 387 13.60 15.78 13.98
N PRO A 388 12.45 15.16 14.31
CA PRO A 388 11.69 15.45 15.53
C PRO A 388 12.46 15.17 16.84
N TRP A 389 13.57 14.44 16.79
CA TRP A 389 14.45 14.14 17.92
C TRP A 389 15.92 14.05 17.47
N PRO A 390 16.89 14.28 18.38
CA PRO A 390 18.29 13.93 18.14
C PRO A 390 18.44 12.43 17.91
N ALA A 391 19.22 12.04 16.91
CA ALA A 391 19.30 10.66 16.46
C ALA A 391 20.74 10.16 16.34
N TYR A 392 20.90 8.85 16.48
CA TYR A 392 22.13 8.15 16.13
C TYR A 392 21.94 7.47 14.77
N GLU A 393 22.87 7.70 13.84
CA GLU A 393 22.85 7.14 12.48
C GLU A 393 23.87 6.00 12.36
N HIS A 394 23.37 4.81 12.04
CA HIS A 394 24.13 3.56 12.17
C HIS A 394 24.97 3.19 10.94
N LEU A 395 24.77 3.81 9.78
CA LEU A 395 25.55 3.49 8.57
C LEU A 395 26.87 4.27 8.51
N LYS A 396 26.89 5.50 9.01
CA LYS A 396 28.06 6.38 9.13
C LYS A 396 28.61 6.42 10.56
N ASN A 397 27.86 5.89 11.55
CA ASN A 397 28.24 5.83 12.96
C ASN A 397 28.41 7.25 13.54
N GLU A 398 27.43 8.11 13.26
CA GLU A 398 27.43 9.55 13.58
C GLU A 398 26.17 9.93 14.37
N ALA A 399 26.31 10.89 15.30
CA ALA A 399 25.18 11.48 16.00
C ALA A 399 24.73 12.75 15.29
N PHE A 400 23.43 12.88 15.08
CA PHE A 400 22.81 14.07 14.53
C PHE A 400 22.02 14.80 15.62
N GLY A 401 22.02 16.13 15.53
CA GLY A 401 21.02 16.94 16.22
C GLY A 401 19.65 16.76 15.54
N ASN A 402 18.95 17.86 15.30
CA ASN A 402 17.61 17.82 14.73
C ASN A 402 17.58 18.05 13.21
N GLU A 403 18.73 18.04 12.55
CA GLU A 403 18.85 18.33 11.12
C GLU A 403 19.76 17.30 10.45
N LEU A 404 19.33 16.86 9.26
CA LEU A 404 20.04 15.90 8.43
C LEU A 404 19.91 16.32 6.96
N THR A 405 20.98 16.14 6.20
CA THR A 405 20.96 16.29 4.75
C THR A 405 21.13 14.91 4.10
N LEU A 406 20.19 14.55 3.23
CA LEU A 406 20.23 13.32 2.43
C LEU A 406 20.64 13.66 1.00
N ALA A 407 21.78 13.13 0.57
CA ALA A 407 22.20 13.19 -0.83
C ALA A 407 21.20 12.45 -1.74
N PRO A 408 21.23 12.67 -3.07
CA PRO A 408 20.43 11.89 -4.00
C PRO A 408 20.62 10.39 -3.79
N TYR A 409 19.52 9.63 -3.66
CA TYR A 409 19.56 8.18 -3.42
C TYR A 409 20.31 7.74 -2.15
N ASP A 410 20.43 8.63 -1.14
CA ASP A 410 21.01 8.25 0.15
C ASP A 410 19.98 7.61 1.09
N VAL A 411 20.50 6.85 2.04
CA VAL A 411 19.76 6.13 3.07
C VAL A 411 20.46 6.34 4.39
N VAL A 412 19.67 6.56 5.44
CA VAL A 412 20.14 6.56 6.83
C VAL A 412 19.31 5.62 7.68
N VAL A 413 19.93 5.03 8.70
CA VAL A 413 19.27 4.18 9.69
C VAL A 413 19.41 4.82 11.05
N LEU A 414 18.30 5.24 11.64
CA LEU A 414 18.24 6.11 12.82
C LEU A 414 17.65 5.38 14.02
N THR A 415 18.26 5.58 15.18
CA THR A 415 17.62 5.36 16.49
C THR A 415 17.61 6.65 17.30
N HIS A 416 16.84 6.70 18.38
CA HIS A 416 16.95 7.80 19.34
C HIS A 416 18.37 7.88 19.91
N LEU A 417 18.89 9.11 20.06
CA LEU A 417 20.13 9.35 20.78
C LEU A 417 19.88 9.17 22.28
N SER A 418 20.55 8.20 22.89
CA SER A 418 20.44 7.85 24.32
C SER A 418 20.99 8.90 25.26
#